data_AF-A0A0J7JAV6-F1
#
_entry.id   AF-A0A0J7JAV6-F1
#
_cell.length_a   1.000
_cell.length_b   1.000
_cell.length_c   1.000
_cell.angle_alpha   90.00
_cell.angle_beta   90.00
_cell.angle_gamma   90.00
#
_symmetry.space_group_name_H-M   'P 1'
#
loop_
_entity.id
_entity.type
_entity.pdbx_description
1 polymer ?
#
loop_
_entity_poly.entity_id
_entity_poly.type
_entity_poly.pdbx_seq_one_letter_code
_entity_poly.pdbx_strand_id
1 'polypeptide(L)' 'MVRTNDSKFLGFTFKGTQIHWHPDTLRKFKQRIRELTNRNWGVSMHYQLFKVSQYLQAVQLMGSTSELLHAIKH' A
#
# COMPACT_ATOMS: atom_id res chain seq x y z
N MET A 1 -4.41 5.36 -26.18
CA MET A 1 -3.48 4.36 -25.65
C MET A 1 -2.93 4.88 -24.34
N VAL A 2 -3.34 4.33 -23.19
CA VAL A 2 -2.73 4.68 -21.89
C VAL A 2 -1.33 4.06 -21.87
N ARG A 3 -0.31 4.88 -21.63
CA ARG A 3 1.06 4.41 -21.45
C ARG A 3 1.09 3.51 -20.21
N THR A 4 1.58 2.29 -20.34
CA THR A 4 1.62 1.27 -19.26
C THR A 4 2.31 1.77 -17.99
N ASN A 5 3.16 2.80 -18.09
CA ASN A 5 3.81 3.48 -16.96
C ASN A 5 2.86 4.33 -16.10
N ASP A 6 1.72 4.78 -16.64
CA ASP A 6 0.70 5.58 -15.92
C ASP A 6 -0.49 4.72 -15.45
N SER A 7 -0.52 3.43 -15.81
CA SER A 7 -1.57 2.51 -15.40
C SER A 7 -1.34 2.05 -13.96
N LYS A 8 -2.26 2.45 -13.07
CA LYS A 8 -2.33 1.96 -11.70
C LYS A 8 -3.18 0.70 -11.62
N PHE A 9 -2.59 -0.43 -11.22
CA PHE A 9 -3.34 -1.66 -10.89
C PHE A 9 -3.11 -2.02 -9.42
N LEU A 10 -4.19 -2.14 -8.64
CA LEU A 10 -4.16 -2.46 -7.19
C LEU A 10 -3.22 -1.59 -6.32
N GLY A 11 -2.82 -0.41 -6.83
CA GLY A 11 -1.87 0.47 -6.13
C GLY A 11 -0.42 0.36 -6.61
N PHE A 12 -0.15 -0.46 -7.62
CA PHE A 12 1.17 -0.67 -8.20
C PHE A 12 1.23 -0.10 -9.63
N THR A 13 2.43 0.25 -10.07
CA THR A 13 2.76 0.61 -11.45
C THR A 13 3.75 -0.41 -12.01
N PHE A 14 3.71 -0.60 -13.32
CA PHE A 14 4.60 -1.50 -14.04
C PHE A 14 5.60 -0.66 -14.81
N LYS A 15 6.88 -0.73 -14.43
CA LYS A 15 7.97 -0.09 -15.16
C LYS A 15 8.82 -1.18 -15.80
N GLY A 16 8.57 -1.45 -17.08
CA GLY A 16 9.17 -2.60 -17.77
C GLY A 16 8.72 -3.93 -17.16
N THR A 17 9.67 -4.78 -16.76
CA THR A 17 9.47 -6.06 -16.06
C THR A 17 9.51 -5.91 -14.54
N GLN A 18 9.38 -4.70 -13.99
CA GLN A 18 9.43 -4.49 -12.54
C GLN A 18 8.11 -3.92 -12.03
N ILE A 19 7.57 -4.53 -10.97
CA ILE A 19 6.42 -4.00 -10.23
C ILE A 19 6.94 -3.02 -9.18
N HIS A 20 6.47 -1.79 -9.26
CA HIS A 20 6.78 -0.75 -8.30
C HIS A 20 5.51 -0.25 -7.62
N TRP A 21 5.68 0.28 -6.41
CA TRP A 21 4.62 1.02 -5.76
C TRP A 21 4.29 2.28 -6.55
N HIS A 22 3.00 2.49 -6.85
CA HIS A 22 2.59 3.74 -7.46
C HIS A 22 2.82 4.90 -6.46
N PRO A 23 3.38 6.04 -6.87
CA PRO A 23 3.67 7.15 -5.97
C PRO A 23 2.45 7.64 -5.18
N ASP A 24 1.26 7.64 -5.79
CA ASP A 24 0.01 7.93 -5.08
C ASP A 24 -0.30 6.94 -3.95
N THR A 25 0.01 5.66 -4.13
CA THR A 25 -0.21 4.63 -3.11
C THR A 25 0.71 4.87 -1.93
N LEU A 26 1.97 5.21 -2.19
CA LEU A 26 2.92 5.59 -1.13
C LEU A 26 2.45 6.86 -0.39
N ARG A 27 1.93 7.86 -1.12
CA ARG A 27 1.36 9.08 -0.50
C ARG A 27 0.16 8.76 0.38
N LYS A 28 -0.79 7.95 -0.11
CA LYS A 28 -1.97 7.52 0.65
C LYS A 28 -1.60 6.67 1.85
N PHE A 29 -0.62 5.79 1.73
CA PHE A 29 -0.09 5.00 2.85
C PHE A 29 0.46 5.90 3.96
N LYS A 30 1.33 6.86 3.62
CA LYS A 30 1.88 7.84 4.59
C LYS A 30 0.78 8.66 5.25
N GLN A 31 -0.21 9.10 4.47
CA GLN A 31 -1.37 9.84 4.98
C GLN A 31 -2.18 8.99 5.97
N ARG A 32 -2.46 7.74 5.63
CA ARG A 32 -3.24 6.83 6.47
C ARG A 32 -2.52 6.49 7.76
N ILE A 33 -1.20 6.29 7.72
CA ILE A 33 -0.40 6.10 8.93
C ILE A 33 -0.50 7.32 9.83
N ARG A 34 -0.40 8.55 9.30
CA ARG A 34 -0.55 9.79 10.09
C ARG A 34 -1.92 9.90 10.75
N GLU A 35 -2.98 9.52 10.06
CA GLU A 35 -4.34 9.50 10.63
C GLU A 35 -4.44 8.49 11.77
N LEU A 36 -3.92 7.27 11.57
CA LEU A 36 -3.96 6.22 12.58
C LEU A 36 -3.02 6.50 13.76
N THR A 37 -1.94 7.26 13.59
CA THR A 37 -1.03 7.66 14.67
C THR A 37 -1.35 9.03 15.27
N ASN A 38 -2.43 9.67 14.84
CA ASN A 38 -2.85 10.96 15.36
C ASN A 38 -3.27 10.83 16.84
N ARG A 39 -2.74 11.71 17.70
CA ARG A 39 -3.05 11.75 19.14
C ARG A 39 -4.46 12.25 19.42
N ASN A 40 -5.06 13.00 18.49
CA ASN A 40 -6.42 13.53 18.60
C ASN A 40 -7.48 12.56 18.04
N TRP A 41 -7.14 11.29 17.79
CA TRP A 41 -8.07 10.32 17.23
C TRP A 41 -9.23 9.94 18.18
N GLY A 42 -9.07 10.16 19.49
CA GLY A 42 -10.15 9.95 20.46
C GLY A 42 -10.43 8.47 20.77
N VAL A 43 -9.45 7.59 20.57
CA VAL A 43 -9.52 6.15 20.90
C VAL A 43 -8.44 5.77 21.90
N SER A 44 -8.58 4.60 22.54
CA SER A 44 -7.54 4.09 23.43
C SER A 44 -6.25 3.77 22.67
N MET A 45 -5.09 3.99 23.30
CA MET A 45 -3.79 3.69 22.71
C MET A 45 -3.65 2.23 22.27
N HIS A 46 -4.21 1.31 23.05
CA HIS A 46 -4.21 -0.11 22.71
C HIS A 46 -4.95 -0.38 21.40
N TYR A 47 -6.15 0.20 21.22
CA TYR A 47 -6.91 0.09 19.98
C TYR A 47 -6.19 0.76 18.82
N GLN A 48 -5.55 1.91 19.06
CA GLN A 48 -4.78 2.64 18.07
C GLN A 48 -3.64 1.79 17.51
N LEU A 49 -2.83 1.19 18.39
CA LEU A 49 -1.76 0.28 18.01
C LEU A 49 -2.29 -0.93 17.24
N PHE A 50 -3.38 -1.55 17.70
CA PHE A 50 -4.01 -2.67 17.01
C PHE A 50 -4.44 -2.33 15.57
N LYS A 51 -4.97 -1.13 15.34
CA LYS A 51 -5.39 -0.68 13.99
C LYS A 51 -4.21 -0.34 13.09
N VAL A 52 -3.15 0.25 13.63
CA VAL A 52 -1.90 0.47 12.90
C VAL A 52 -1.30 -0.89 12.48
N SER A 53 -1.20 -1.85 13.39
CA SER A 53 -0.66 -3.18 13.10
C SER A 53 -1.49 -3.95 12.06
N GLN A 54 -2.82 -3.87 12.12
CA GLN A 54 -3.68 -4.45 11.07
C GLN A 54 -3.44 -3.82 9.70
N TYR A 55 -3.33 -2.49 9.65
CA TYR A 55 -3.12 -1.79 8.40
C TYR A 55 -1.76 -2.15 7.77
N LEU A 56 -0.70 -2.23 8.58
CA LEU A 56 0.62 -2.65 8.13
C LEU A 56 0.63 -4.09 7.59
N GLN A 57 -0.06 -5.02 8.26
CA GLN A 57 -0.18 -6.40 7.80
C GLN A 57 -0.92 -6.50 6.46
N ALA A 58 -2.03 -5.80 6.29
CA ALA A 58 -2.76 -5.77 5.03
C ALA A 58 -1.90 -5.24 3.88
N VAL A 59 -1.14 -4.19 4.15
CA VAL A 59 -0.22 -3.59 3.18
C VAL A 59 0.92 -4.56 2.80
N GLN A 60 1.47 -5.31 3.77
CA GLN A 60 2.51 -6.31 3.51
C GLN A 60 1.99 -7.47 2.65
N LEU A 61 0.77 -7.95 2.91
CA LEU A 61 0.11 -8.98 2.10
C LEU A 61 -0.11 -8.51 0.66
N MET A 62 -0.50 -7.25 0.45
CA MET A 62 -0.63 -6.67 -0.89
C MET A 62 0.70 -6.63 -1.64
N GLY A 63 1.81 -6.31 -0.96
CA GLY A 63 3.16 -6.37 -1.53
C GLY A 63 3.51 -7.79 -2.01
N SER A 64 3.36 -8.78 -1.13
CA SER A 64 3.65 -10.18 -1.46
C SER A 64 2.76 -10.71 -2.60
N THR A 65 1.47 -10.35 -2.62
CA THR A 65 0.56 -10.72 -3.71
C THR A 65 1.00 -10.12 -5.05
N SER A 66 1.50 -8.89 -5.03
CA SER A 66 2.01 -8.25 -6.25
C SER A 66 3.24 -8.97 -6.82
N GLU A 67 4.15 -9.42 -5.95
CA GLU A 67 5.32 -10.21 -6.35
C GLU A 67 4.92 -11.59 -6.92
N LEU A 68 3.92 -12.24 -6.31
CA LEU A 68 3.38 -13.50 -6.85
C LEU A 68 2.72 -13.31 -8.23
N LEU A 69 1.94 -12.23 -8.40
CA LEU A 69 1.34 -11.89 -9.69
C LEU A 69 2.40 -11.61 -10.76
N HIS A 70 3.55 -11.06 -10.37
CA HIS A 70 4.69 -10.91 -11.26
C HIS A 70 5.27 -12.27 -11.67
N ALA A 71 5.50 -13.16 -10.69
CA ALA A 71 6.11 -14.47 -10.91
C ALA A 71 5.27 -15.40 -11.81
N ILE A 72 3.94 -15.23 -11.85
CA ILE A 72 3.03 -16.06 -12.66
C ILE A 72 2.90 -15.53 -14.11
N LYS A 73 3.24 -14.26 -14.36
CA LYS A 73 3.12 -13.64 -15.69
C LYS A 73 4.34 -13.88 -16.60
N HIS A 74 5.37 -14.54 -16.10
CA HIS A 74 6.60 -14.94 -16.79
C HIS A 74 6.78 -16.46 -16.73
#